data_AF-A0A956Y084-F1
#
_entry.id   AF-A0A956Y084-F1
#
_cell.length_a   1.000
_cell.length_b   1.000
_cell.length_c   1.000
_cell.angle_alpha   90.00
_cell.angle_beta   90.00
_cell.angle_gamma   90.00
#
_symmetry.space_group_name_H-M   'P 1'
#
loop_
_entity.id
_entity.type
_entity.pdbx_description
1 polymer ?
#
loop_
_entity_poly.entity_id
_entity_poly.type
_entity_poly.pdbx_seq_one_letter_code
_entity_poly.pdbx_strand_id
1 'polypeptide(L)'
;MIVSSIIILIIILTIAVLFLLYNAMMDKSGMRAASSEVAIDSKALADDELQSYLPDQKIAAIKRYRELTGAGLKDAKDAVEAAIADPERFKSKRLDALHRLSDEAQGAGVRDLIAEGKLEEAARVYAQFMGVDEYTARAAIEDMAEEFQQKSDTY
;
A
#
# COMPACT_ATOMS: atom_id res chain seq x y z
N MET A 1 31.62 42.72 -31.35
CA MET A 1 30.63 41.62 -31.33
C MET A 1 31.12 40.41 -30.54
N ILE A 2 32.34 39.91 -30.77
CA ILE A 2 32.90 38.72 -30.08
C ILE A 2 33.03 38.90 -28.55
N VAL A 3 33.47 40.09 -28.11
CA VAL A 3 33.66 40.39 -26.67
C VAL A 3 32.35 40.34 -25.87
N SER A 4 31.24 40.82 -26.46
CA SER A 4 29.92 40.78 -25.82
C SER A 4 29.40 39.35 -25.66
N SER A 5 29.69 38.46 -26.62
CA SER A 5 29.31 37.04 -26.53
C SER A 5 30.08 36.29 -25.43
N ILE A 6 31.35 36.64 -25.21
CA ILE A 6 32.17 36.04 -24.14
C ILE A 6 31.64 36.44 -22.75
N ILE A 7 31.25 37.71 -22.58
CA ILE A 7 30.69 38.20 -21.32
C ILE A 7 29.38 37.49 -20.97
N ILE A 8 28.50 37.29 -21.96
CA ILE A 8 27.23 36.56 -21.76
C ILE A 8 27.50 35.11 -21.35
N LEU A 9 28.47 34.45 -21.96
CA LEU A 9 28.82 33.07 -21.63
C LEU A 9 29.37 32.94 -20.19
N ILE A 10 30.17 33.91 -19.74
CA ILE A 10 30.67 33.95 -18.36
C ILE A 10 29.52 34.16 -17.38
N ILE A 11 28.55 35.04 -17.67
CA ILE A 11 27.38 35.27 -16.80
C ILE A 11 26.51 34.01 -16.71
N ILE A 12 26.31 33.30 -17.82
CA ILE A 12 25.57 32.04 -17.82
C ILE A 12 26.31 30.98 -17.00
N LEU A 13 27.64 30.89 -17.15
CA LEU A 13 28.49 29.97 -16.40
C LEU A 13 28.44 30.28 -14.89
N THR A 14 28.52 31.55 -14.49
CA THR A 14 28.47 31.93 -13.08
C THR A 14 27.10 31.66 -12.47
N ILE A 15 26.00 31.94 -13.17
CA ILE A 15 24.65 31.61 -12.72
C ILE A 15 24.48 30.08 -12.63
N ALA A 16 24.99 29.32 -13.60
CA ALA A 16 24.93 27.86 -13.59
C ALA A 16 25.73 27.26 -12.43
N VAL A 17 26.92 27.78 -12.15
CA VAL A 17 27.76 27.37 -11.01
C VAL A 17 27.08 27.74 -9.69
N LEU A 18 26.48 28.93 -9.59
CA LEU A 18 25.82 29.38 -8.37
C LEU A 18 24.51 28.60 -8.13
N PHE A 19 23.80 28.24 -9.19
CA PHE A 19 22.65 27.32 -9.15
C PHE A 19 23.07 25.90 -8.76
N LEU A 20 24.19 25.41 -9.29
CA LEU A 20 24.75 24.10 -8.93
C LEU A 20 25.21 24.09 -7.47
N LEU A 21 25.88 25.15 -7.01
CA LEU A 21 26.28 25.29 -5.61
C LEU A 21 25.09 25.48 -4.68
N TYR A 22 24.06 26.21 -5.09
CA TYR A 22 22.83 26.36 -4.32
C TYR A 22 22.09 25.02 -4.17
N ASN A 23 21.95 24.26 -5.27
CA ASN A 23 21.38 22.91 -5.24
C ASN A 23 22.25 21.94 -4.43
N ALA A 24 23.57 22.04 -4.52
CA ALA A 24 24.49 21.16 -3.79
C ALA A 24 24.59 21.51 -2.28
N MET A 25 24.33 22.75 -1.89
CA MET A 25 24.37 23.20 -0.50
C MET A 25 23.04 23.02 0.25
N MET A 26 21.92 22.78 -0.46
CA MET A 26 20.64 22.37 0.14
C MET A 26 20.56 20.86 0.42
N ASP A 27 21.59 20.06 0.12
CA ASP A 27 21.63 18.61 0.36
C ASP A 27 22.50 18.20 1.56
N LYS A 28 22.54 19.02 2.62
CA LYS A 28 23.21 18.66 3.89
C LYS A 28 22.55 19.30 5.10
N SER A 29 21.44 18.74 5.55
CA SER A 29 21.02 18.74 6.97
C SER A 29 19.98 17.65 7.20
N GLY A 30 20.43 16.40 7.09
CA GLY A 30 19.59 15.24 7.28
C GLY A 30 20.40 13.97 7.47
N MET A 31 21.48 14.02 8.26
CA MET A 31 22.04 12.80 8.84
C MET A 31 21.03 12.23 9.85
N ARG A 32 20.01 11.52 9.36
CA ARG A 32 19.47 10.33 10.02
C ARG A 32 19.42 9.23 8.98
N ALA A 33 20.07 8.15 9.36
CA ALA A 33 20.45 7.03 8.55
C ALA A 33 19.27 6.33 7.83
N ALA A 34 19.66 5.66 6.75
CA ALA A 34 18.99 4.60 6.02
C ALA A 34 18.05 5.04 4.87
N SER A 35 18.52 4.68 3.66
CA SER A 35 17.75 4.36 2.45
C SER A 35 17.00 5.49 1.76
N SER A 36 17.66 6.14 0.80
CA SER A 36 16.97 6.86 -0.28
C SER A 36 17.63 6.55 -1.63
N GLU A 37 17.33 5.37 -2.18
CA GLU A 37 16.94 5.37 -3.58
C GLU A 37 15.75 6.31 -3.73
N VAL A 38 15.49 6.81 -4.94
CA VAL A 38 14.28 7.56 -5.29
C VAL A 38 13.06 6.65 -5.09
N ALA A 39 12.70 6.43 -3.83
CA ALA A 39 11.63 5.56 -3.40
C ALA A 39 10.40 6.45 -3.33
N ILE A 40 9.68 6.55 -4.45
CA ILE A 40 8.27 6.91 -4.39
C ILE A 40 7.69 6.09 -3.25
N ASP A 41 7.25 6.77 -2.19
CA ASP A 41 6.72 6.11 -1.01
C ASP A 41 5.42 5.41 -1.41
N SER A 42 5.58 4.15 -1.81
CA SER A 42 4.49 3.31 -2.29
C SER A 42 3.44 3.06 -1.20
N LYS A 43 3.82 3.21 0.08
CA LYS A 43 2.87 3.12 1.19
C LYS A 43 1.99 4.36 1.26
N ALA A 44 2.56 5.54 1.08
CA ALA A 44 1.79 6.78 1.02
C ALA A 44 0.85 6.84 -0.21
N LEU A 45 1.27 6.31 -1.36
CA LEU A 45 0.38 6.17 -2.54
C LEU A 45 -0.71 5.11 -2.37
N ALA A 46 -0.54 4.18 -1.43
CA ALA A 46 -1.54 3.16 -1.11
C ALA A 46 -2.61 3.65 -0.13
N ASP A 47 -2.49 4.87 0.40
CA ASP A 47 -3.48 5.50 1.27
C ASP A 47 -4.85 5.61 0.57
N ASP A 48 -5.89 5.10 1.22
CA ASP A 48 -7.24 5.03 0.63
C ASP A 48 -7.79 6.44 0.33
N GLU A 49 -7.49 7.42 1.20
CA GLU A 49 -7.93 8.80 1.02
C GLU A 49 -7.22 9.45 -0.17
N LEU A 50 -5.89 9.29 -0.30
CA LEU A 50 -5.15 9.74 -1.47
C LEU A 50 -5.70 9.14 -2.77
N GLN A 51 -5.99 7.84 -2.79
CA GLN A 51 -6.49 7.17 -3.99
C GLN A 51 -7.90 7.60 -4.37
N SER A 52 -8.74 7.95 -3.40
CA SER A 52 -10.07 8.51 -3.68
C SER A 52 -10.01 9.82 -4.46
N TYR A 53 -8.88 10.53 -4.37
CA TYR A 53 -8.62 11.74 -5.14
C TYR A 53 -8.07 11.49 -6.53
N LEU A 54 -7.63 10.27 -6.87
CA LEU A 54 -7.09 9.96 -8.18
C LEU A 54 -8.20 9.44 -9.13
N PRO A 55 -8.20 9.86 -10.41
CA PRO A 55 -7.31 10.85 -11.04
C PRO A 55 -7.81 12.30 -10.96
N ASP A 56 -9.06 12.52 -10.52
CA ASP A 56 -9.81 13.76 -10.77
C ASP A 56 -9.38 14.94 -9.89
N GLN A 57 -8.89 14.67 -8.67
CA GLN A 57 -8.57 15.67 -7.65
C GLN A 57 -7.06 15.73 -7.35
N LYS A 58 -6.24 15.94 -8.39
CA LYS A 58 -4.77 15.97 -8.30
C LYS A 58 -4.20 16.86 -7.19
N ILE A 59 -4.77 18.04 -6.97
CA ILE A 59 -4.29 18.96 -5.93
C ILE A 59 -4.52 18.40 -4.53
N ALA A 60 -5.65 17.75 -4.29
CA ALA A 60 -5.94 17.09 -3.01
C ALA A 60 -5.01 15.88 -2.80
N ALA A 61 -4.79 15.08 -3.86
CA ALA A 61 -3.84 13.97 -3.83
C ALA A 61 -2.40 14.43 -3.50
N ILE A 62 -1.93 15.51 -4.12
CA ILE A 62 -0.59 16.08 -3.86
C ILE A 62 -0.49 16.58 -2.41
N LYS A 63 -1.52 17.25 -1.89
CA LYS A 63 -1.54 17.69 -0.49
C LYS A 63 -1.47 16.49 0.46
N ARG A 64 -2.31 15.48 0.24
CA ARG A 64 -2.34 14.27 1.05
C ARG A 64 -1.01 13.53 1.03
N TYR A 65 -0.40 13.40 -0.14
CA TYR A 65 0.92 12.76 -0.28
C TYR A 65 1.98 13.47 0.55
N ARG A 66 1.97 14.81 0.56
CA ARG A 66 2.92 15.63 1.34
C ARG A 66 2.67 15.54 2.83
N GLU A 67 1.42 15.42 3.27
CA GLU A 67 1.09 15.20 4.68
C GLU A 67 1.62 13.86 5.18
N LEU A 68 1.52 12.82 4.34
CA LEU A 68 1.97 11.46 4.67
C LEU A 68 3.50 11.31 4.68
N THR A 69 4.19 11.98 3.76
CA THR A 69 5.63 11.75 3.50
C THR A 69 6.53 12.90 3.93
N GLY A 70 5.97 14.10 4.13
CA GLY A 70 6.75 15.33 4.27
C GLY A 70 7.42 15.80 2.97
N ALA A 71 7.07 15.21 1.82
CA ALA A 71 7.75 15.49 0.55
C ALA A 71 7.61 16.95 0.08
N GLY A 72 8.61 17.38 -0.69
CA GLY A 72 8.59 18.65 -1.42
C GLY A 72 7.44 18.68 -2.44
N LEU A 73 7.01 19.89 -2.82
CA LEU A 73 5.90 20.05 -3.77
C LEU A 73 6.18 19.39 -5.13
N LYS A 74 7.43 19.46 -5.58
CA LYS A 74 7.88 18.83 -6.83
C LYS A 74 7.79 17.31 -6.74
N ASP A 75 8.35 16.71 -5.69
CA ASP A 75 8.39 15.25 -5.55
C ASP A 75 7.00 14.65 -5.35
N ALA A 76 6.14 15.35 -4.61
CA ALA A 76 4.75 14.94 -4.45
C ALA A 76 3.94 15.01 -5.75
N LYS A 77 4.19 16.03 -6.58
CA LYS A 77 3.60 16.12 -7.90
C LYS A 77 4.07 14.96 -8.78
N ASP A 78 5.38 14.74 -8.84
CA ASP A 78 5.97 13.69 -9.67
C ASP A 78 5.46 12.29 -9.26
N ALA A 79 5.31 12.04 -7.94
CA ALA A 79 4.76 10.79 -7.42
C ALA A 79 3.27 10.59 -7.77
N VAL A 80 2.45 11.62 -7.62
CA VAL A 80 1.01 11.58 -7.97
C VAL A 80 0.83 11.43 -9.47
N GLU A 81 1.61 12.12 -10.30
CA GLU A 81 1.56 11.98 -11.75
C GLU A 81 1.98 10.58 -12.21
N ALA A 82 3.01 10.00 -11.59
CA ALA A 82 3.40 8.62 -11.84
C ALA A 82 2.30 7.61 -11.44
N ALA A 83 1.60 7.85 -10.32
CA ALA A 83 0.49 7.00 -9.88
C ALA A 83 -0.71 7.05 -10.83
N ILE A 84 -0.97 8.20 -11.45
CA ILE A 84 -2.03 8.36 -12.45
C ILE A 84 -1.64 7.72 -13.78
N ALA A 85 -0.37 7.80 -14.17
CA ALA A 85 0.13 7.23 -15.41
C ALA A 85 0.14 5.69 -15.39
N ASP A 86 0.39 5.09 -14.23
CA ASP A 86 0.42 3.62 -14.05
C ASP A 86 -0.25 3.21 -12.73
N PRO A 87 -1.59 3.11 -12.68
CA PRO A 87 -2.33 2.79 -11.47
C PRO A 87 -2.15 1.32 -11.01
N GLU A 88 -1.83 0.41 -11.93
CA GLU A 88 -1.72 -1.04 -11.63
C GLU A 88 -0.44 -1.37 -10.86
N ARG A 89 0.64 -0.62 -11.11
CA ARG A 89 1.89 -0.69 -10.33
C ARG A 89 1.68 -0.42 -8.83
N PHE A 90 0.64 0.33 -8.45
CA PHE A 90 0.40 0.74 -7.06
C PHE A 90 -0.81 0.05 -6.41
N LYS A 91 -1.75 -0.52 -7.17
CA LYS A 91 -2.82 -1.40 -6.64
C LYS A 91 -2.31 -2.74 -6.12
N SER A 92 -1.31 -3.31 -6.80
CA SER A 92 -0.82 -4.69 -6.59
C SER A 92 -0.37 -4.97 -5.15
N LYS A 93 0.31 -4.04 -4.47
CA LYS A 93 0.73 -4.25 -3.06
C LYS A 93 -0.44 -4.30 -2.07
N ARG A 94 -1.53 -3.58 -2.33
CA ARG A 94 -2.73 -3.63 -1.50
C ARG A 94 -3.58 -4.84 -1.85
N LEU A 95 -3.62 -5.26 -3.11
CA LEU A 95 -4.21 -6.54 -3.51
C LEU A 95 -3.52 -7.69 -2.77
N ASP A 96 -2.18 -7.68 -2.69
CA ASP A 96 -1.40 -8.66 -1.93
C ASP A 96 -1.58 -8.56 -0.40
N ALA A 97 -1.90 -7.39 0.14
CA ALA A 97 -2.17 -7.20 1.58
C ALA A 97 -3.61 -7.56 1.96
N LEU A 98 -4.59 -7.25 1.09
CA LEU A 98 -5.98 -7.67 1.22
C LEU A 98 -6.13 -9.18 1.02
N HIS A 99 -5.41 -9.76 0.05
CA HIS A 99 -5.39 -11.21 -0.17
C HIS A 99 -4.88 -11.94 1.06
N ARG A 100 -3.76 -11.49 1.68
CA ARG A 100 -3.27 -12.11 2.93
C ARG A 100 -4.28 -12.08 4.08
N LEU A 101 -5.19 -11.11 4.12
CA LEU A 101 -6.26 -11.04 5.13
C LEU A 101 -7.47 -11.92 4.77
N SER A 102 -7.64 -12.27 3.49
CA SER A 102 -8.73 -13.09 2.96
C SER A 102 -8.36 -14.57 2.84
N ASP A 103 -7.10 -14.86 2.51
CA ASP A 103 -6.58 -16.19 2.20
C ASP A 103 -6.46 -17.08 3.46
N GLU A 104 -6.23 -16.48 4.64
CA GLU A 104 -6.18 -17.23 5.92
C GLU A 104 -7.55 -17.83 6.29
N ALA A 105 -8.65 -17.23 5.83
CA ALA A 105 -10.02 -17.66 6.14
C ALA A 105 -10.72 -18.41 4.99
N GLN A 106 -10.27 -18.25 3.74
CA GLN A 106 -10.95 -18.80 2.55
C GLN A 106 -10.38 -20.14 2.05
N GLY A 107 -9.23 -20.60 2.59
CA GLY A 107 -8.56 -21.80 2.10
C GLY A 107 -8.87 -23.10 2.83
N ALA A 108 -9.34 -23.04 4.08
CA ALA A 108 -9.61 -24.24 4.88
C ALA A 108 -11.04 -24.73 4.64
N GLY A 109 -11.19 -26.02 4.33
CA GLY A 109 -12.51 -26.63 4.28
C GLY A 109 -13.16 -26.60 5.65
N VAL A 110 -14.49 -26.52 5.71
CA VAL A 110 -15.24 -26.57 6.99
C VAL A 110 -14.81 -27.76 7.87
N ARG A 111 -14.49 -28.90 7.24
CA ARG A 111 -13.99 -30.10 7.94
C ARG A 111 -12.59 -29.92 8.55
N ASP A 112 -11.70 -29.21 7.86
CA ASP A 112 -10.34 -28.98 8.33
C ASP A 112 -10.38 -28.06 9.56
N LEU A 113 -11.22 -27.02 9.51
CA LEU A 113 -11.46 -26.12 10.64
C LEU A 113 -12.05 -26.85 11.86
N ILE A 114 -12.95 -27.81 11.64
CA ILE A 114 -13.49 -28.66 12.71
C ILE A 114 -12.37 -29.54 13.30
N ALA A 115 -11.54 -30.17 12.47
CA ALA A 115 -10.43 -31.00 12.93
C ALA A 115 -9.37 -30.20 13.71
N GLU A 116 -9.16 -28.93 13.35
CA GLU A 116 -8.28 -27.99 14.05
C GLU A 116 -8.92 -27.37 15.31
N GLY A 117 -10.20 -27.65 15.60
CA GLY A 117 -10.94 -27.08 16.74
C GLY A 117 -11.38 -25.62 16.55
N LYS A 118 -11.28 -25.08 15.34
CA LYS A 118 -11.66 -23.71 14.98
C LYS A 118 -13.16 -23.59 14.66
N LEU A 119 -14.01 -23.96 15.63
CA LEU A 119 -15.47 -24.08 15.43
C LEU A 119 -16.13 -22.76 15.02
N GLU A 120 -15.72 -21.63 15.61
CA GLU A 120 -16.28 -20.31 15.27
C GLU A 120 -15.96 -19.89 13.82
N GLU A 121 -14.79 -20.25 13.33
CA GLU A 121 -14.39 -19.96 11.95
C GLU A 121 -15.11 -20.87 10.96
N ALA A 122 -15.24 -22.15 11.31
CA ALA A 122 -16.04 -23.11 10.55
C ALA A 122 -17.51 -22.67 10.44
N ALA A 123 -18.09 -22.12 11.51
CA ALA A 123 -19.47 -21.60 11.53
C ALA A 123 -19.64 -20.40 10.59
N ARG A 124 -18.71 -19.46 10.57
CA ARG A 124 -18.77 -18.32 9.63
C ARG A 124 -18.69 -18.77 8.17
N VAL A 125 -17.76 -19.67 7.86
CA VAL A 125 -17.59 -20.22 6.49
C VAL A 125 -18.85 -20.99 6.06
N TYR A 126 -19.39 -21.81 6.96
CA TYR A 126 -20.62 -22.57 6.71
C TYR A 126 -21.85 -21.65 6.53
N ALA A 127 -21.99 -20.62 7.37
CA ALA A 127 -23.05 -19.61 7.25
C ALA A 127 -23.02 -18.91 5.88
N GLN A 128 -21.83 -18.46 5.47
CA GLN A 128 -21.64 -17.77 4.19
C GLN A 128 -21.97 -18.66 2.99
N PHE A 129 -21.57 -19.93 3.03
CA PHE A 129 -21.78 -20.87 1.93
C PHE A 129 -23.24 -21.33 1.83
N MET A 130 -23.90 -21.59 2.96
CA MET A 130 -25.26 -22.08 3.03
C MET A 130 -26.32 -20.96 3.03
N GLY A 131 -25.91 -19.71 3.20
CA GLY A 131 -26.80 -18.55 3.27
C GLY A 131 -27.67 -18.52 4.53
N VAL A 132 -27.16 -19.06 5.65
CA VAL A 132 -27.85 -19.11 6.94
C VAL A 132 -27.22 -18.11 7.92
N ASP A 133 -27.92 -17.81 9.01
CA ASP A 133 -27.34 -16.99 10.09
C ASP A 133 -26.27 -17.76 10.88
N GLU A 134 -25.40 -17.01 11.56
CA GLU A 134 -24.27 -17.57 12.30
C GLU A 134 -24.70 -18.48 13.45
N TYR A 135 -25.84 -18.24 14.09
CA TYR A 135 -26.33 -19.10 15.17
C TYR A 135 -26.74 -20.47 14.63
N THR A 136 -27.50 -20.50 13.52
CA THR A 136 -27.87 -21.74 12.82
C THR A 136 -26.63 -22.50 12.34
N ALA A 137 -25.64 -21.79 11.81
CA ALA A 137 -24.39 -22.39 11.37
C ALA A 137 -23.59 -22.99 12.54
N ARG A 138 -23.50 -22.28 13.68
CA ARG A 138 -22.79 -22.76 14.87
C ARG A 138 -23.36 -24.08 15.37
N ALA A 139 -24.69 -24.17 15.47
CA ALA A 139 -25.36 -25.41 15.88
C ALA A 139 -25.01 -26.59 14.95
N ALA A 140 -25.05 -26.38 13.63
CA ALA A 140 -24.70 -27.42 12.68
C ALA A 140 -23.22 -27.86 12.79
N ILE A 141 -22.32 -26.92 13.08
CA ILE A 141 -20.89 -27.18 13.25
C ILE A 141 -20.59 -27.92 14.55
N GLU A 142 -21.27 -27.58 15.65
CA GLU A 142 -21.16 -28.30 16.92
C GLU A 142 -21.55 -29.78 16.74
N ASP A 143 -22.68 -30.05 16.10
CA ASP A 143 -23.11 -31.42 15.77
C ASP A 143 -22.04 -32.17 14.95
N MET A 144 -21.48 -31.52 13.92
CA MET A 144 -20.41 -32.10 13.09
C MET A 144 -19.10 -32.33 13.86
N ALA A 145 -18.79 -31.49 14.84
CA ALA A 145 -17.60 -31.61 15.66
C ALA A 145 -17.70 -32.79 16.64
N GLU A 146 -18.89 -33.03 17.21
CA GLU A 146 -19.17 -34.19 18.06
C GLU A 146 -18.96 -35.50 17.29
N GLU A 147 -19.49 -35.60 16.06
CA GLU A 147 -19.28 -36.75 15.18
C GLU A 147 -17.78 -37.00 14.90
N PHE A 148 -17.02 -35.92 14.72
CA PHE A 148 -15.59 -35.99 14.41
C PHE A 148 -14.79 -36.50 15.61
N GLN A 149 -15.09 -36.00 16.81
CA GLN A 149 -14.45 -36.44 18.07
C GLN A 149 -14.75 -37.90 18.38
N GLN A 150 -16.01 -38.32 18.20
CA GLN A 150 -16.39 -39.71 18.40
C GLN A 150 -15.63 -40.64 17.45
N LYS A 151 -15.43 -40.22 16.20
CA LYS A 151 -14.68 -41.00 15.21
C LYS A 151 -13.17 -41.02 15.47
N SER A 152 -12.58 -39.96 16.03
CA SER A 152 -11.17 -39.94 16.41
C SER A 152 -10.87 -40.82 17.63
N ASP A 153 -11.80 -40.93 18.58
CA ASP A 153 -11.63 -41.76 19.78
C ASP A 153 -11.77 -43.28 19.51
N THR A 154 -12.25 -43.64 18.31
CA THR A 154 -12.51 -45.03 17.93
C THR A 154 -11.33 -45.69 17.17
N TYR A 155 -10.21 -44.99 16.96
CA TYR A 155 -9.00 -45.48 16.28
C TYR A 155 -7.75 -45.28 17.13
#